data_AF-A0A520JY17-F1
#
_entry.id   AF-A0A520JY17-F1
#
_cell.length_a   1.000
_cell.length_b   1.000
_cell.length_c   1.000
_cell.angle_alpha   90.00
_cell.angle_beta   90.00
_cell.angle_gamma   90.00
#
_symmetry.space_group_name_H-M   'P 1'
#
loop_
_entity.id
_entity.type
_entity.pdbx_description
1 polymer ?
#
loop_
_entity_poly.entity_id
_entity_poly.type
_entity_poly.pdbx_seq_one_letter_code
_entity_poly.pdbx_strand_id
1 'polypeptide(L)'
;MAALKSVIDSSEPAKIIAVGDITTCNLIESGILPDICIVDHLTCRAAVSDEVVRRIRHPAFTEISVDNPAGSITLELVTRMADAMQSGGHTRIFVRGEEDLAVMPAVVLAPPSSIVIYGQPSSGCVLISVTPEKKREIQKLLNQMEYTSDDDTLWRMLNED
;
A
#
# COMPACT_ATOMS: atom_id res chain seq x y z
N MET A 1 -10.42 -3.86 -15.30
CA MET A 1 -10.96 -3.03 -14.21
C MET A 1 -12.41 -3.32 -13.83
N ALA A 2 -13.34 -3.54 -14.77
CA ALA A 2 -14.75 -3.82 -14.41
C ALA A 2 -14.94 -5.01 -13.45
N ALA A 3 -14.19 -6.10 -13.63
CA ALA A 3 -14.20 -7.24 -12.71
C ALA A 3 -13.67 -6.88 -11.31
N LEU A 4 -12.60 -6.08 -11.22
CA LEU A 4 -12.04 -5.61 -9.95
C LEU A 4 -13.05 -4.75 -9.18
N LYS A 5 -13.71 -3.83 -9.88
CA LYS A 5 -14.77 -2.99 -9.30
C LYS A 5 -15.92 -3.83 -8.76
N SER A 6 -16.38 -4.82 -9.52
CA SER A 6 -17.44 -5.73 -9.07
C SER A 6 -17.05 -6.50 -7.81
N VAL A 7 -15.80 -6.97 -7.70
CA VAL A 7 -15.32 -7.67 -6.50
C VAL A 7 -15.32 -6.74 -5.30
N ILE A 8 -14.75 -5.53 -5.45
CA ILE A 8 -14.69 -4.52 -4.39
C ILE A 8 -16.09 -4.15 -3.92
N ASP A 9 -16.99 -3.78 -4.86
CA ASP A 9 -18.36 -3.39 -4.56
C ASP A 9 -19.14 -4.51 -3.83
N SER A 10 -18.89 -5.79 -4.19
CA SER A 10 -19.55 -6.93 -3.54
C SER A 10 -18.98 -7.31 -2.17
N SER A 11 -17.78 -6.82 -1.83
CA SER A 11 -17.04 -7.24 -0.64
C SER A 11 -17.16 -6.28 0.54
N GLU A 12 -17.69 -5.07 0.32
CA GLU A 12 -17.82 -3.99 1.32
C GLU A 12 -16.57 -3.87 2.22
N PRO A 13 -15.37 -3.63 1.64
CA PRO A 13 -14.13 -3.77 2.37
C PRO A 13 -13.99 -2.69 3.46
N ALA A 14 -13.37 -3.06 4.58
CA ALA A 14 -13.13 -2.13 5.67
C ALA A 14 -12.20 -0.98 5.27
N LYS A 15 -11.20 -1.28 4.43
CA LYS A 15 -10.29 -0.33 3.78
C LYS A 15 -9.87 -0.84 2.40
N ILE A 16 -9.64 0.06 1.46
CA ILE A 16 -9.01 -0.20 0.16
C ILE A 16 -7.64 0.48 0.15
N ILE A 17 -6.58 -0.31 0.03
CA ILE A 17 -5.20 0.18 -0.02
C ILE A 17 -4.61 -0.12 -1.39
N ALA A 18 -4.05 0.89 -2.04
CA ALA A 18 -3.37 0.78 -3.33
C ALA A 18 -1.85 0.99 -3.14
N VAL A 19 -1.04 0.13 -3.77
CA VAL A 19 0.41 0.27 -3.83
C VAL A 19 0.86 0.35 -5.28
N GLY A 20 1.62 1.41 -5.58
CA GLY A 20 2.13 1.74 -6.90
C GLY A 20 1.28 2.76 -7.67
N ASP A 21 1.96 3.57 -8.46
CA ASP A 21 1.38 4.69 -9.22
C ASP A 21 0.32 4.25 -10.23
N ILE A 22 0.65 3.29 -11.09
CA ILE A 22 -0.26 2.80 -12.14
C ILE A 22 -1.50 2.14 -11.53
N THR A 23 -1.33 1.36 -10.46
CA THR A 23 -2.43 0.74 -9.72
C THR A 23 -3.39 1.80 -9.19
N THR A 24 -2.83 2.82 -8.53
CA THR A 24 -3.59 3.94 -7.97
C THR A 24 -4.34 4.70 -9.06
N CYS A 25 -3.67 5.02 -10.16
CA CYS A 25 -4.28 5.72 -11.30
C CYS A 25 -5.44 4.93 -11.90
N ASN A 26 -5.24 3.64 -12.16
CA ASN A 26 -6.27 2.77 -12.73
C ASN A 26 -7.51 2.68 -11.84
N LEU A 27 -7.33 2.59 -10.52
CA LEU A 27 -8.44 2.58 -9.55
C LEU A 27 -9.24 3.87 -9.63
N ILE A 28 -8.57 5.02 -9.58
CA ILE A 28 -9.20 6.34 -9.66
C ILE A 28 -9.96 6.50 -10.98
N GLU A 29 -9.35 6.12 -12.11
CA GLU A 29 -10.00 6.14 -13.43
C GLU A 29 -11.23 5.24 -13.52
N SER A 30 -11.27 4.18 -12.71
CA SER A 30 -12.40 3.26 -12.62
C SER A 30 -13.48 3.71 -11.63
N GLY A 31 -13.33 4.91 -11.05
CA GLY A 31 -14.25 5.48 -10.07
C GLY A 31 -14.09 4.89 -8.66
N ILE A 32 -12.94 4.26 -8.37
CA ILE A 32 -12.62 3.69 -7.05
C ILE A 32 -11.54 4.55 -6.42
N LEU A 33 -11.89 5.30 -5.37
CA LEU A 33 -10.93 6.09 -4.63
C LEU A 33 -10.42 5.27 -3.43
N PRO A 34 -9.15 4.81 -3.42
CA PRO A 34 -8.63 4.05 -2.30
C PRO A 34 -8.57 4.91 -1.03
N ASP A 35 -8.74 4.31 0.13
CA ASP A 35 -8.55 4.97 1.43
C ASP A 35 -7.08 5.36 1.63
N ILE A 36 -6.17 4.51 1.18
CA ILE A 36 -4.73 4.75 1.26
C ILE A 36 -4.10 4.41 -0.09
N CYS A 37 -3.27 5.31 -0.62
CA CYS A 37 -2.38 4.98 -1.74
C CYS A 37 -0.91 5.22 -1.35
N ILE A 38 -0.04 4.32 -1.76
CA ILE A 38 1.40 4.36 -1.51
C ILE A 38 2.10 4.39 -2.87
N VAL A 39 2.85 5.46 -3.14
CA VAL A 39 3.41 5.76 -4.47
C VAL A 39 4.80 6.38 -4.35
N ASP A 40 5.67 6.16 -5.33
CA ASP A 40 7.02 6.76 -5.39
C ASP A 40 7.23 7.67 -6.62
N HIS A 41 6.21 7.81 -7.49
CA HIS A 41 6.24 8.50 -8.78
C HIS A 41 7.25 7.94 -9.79
N LEU A 42 7.73 6.72 -9.55
CA LEU A 42 8.54 5.95 -10.47
C LEU A 42 7.73 4.73 -10.92
N THR A 43 7.86 4.35 -12.19
CA THR A 43 7.30 3.08 -12.65
C THR A 43 8.29 2.46 -13.61
N CYS A 44 8.70 1.21 -13.35
CA CYS A 44 9.72 0.51 -14.14
C CYS A 44 11.04 1.31 -14.28
N ARG A 45 11.46 2.05 -13.23
CA ARG A 45 12.64 2.94 -13.23
C ARG A 45 12.58 4.10 -14.25
N ALA A 46 11.39 4.44 -14.75
CA ALA A 46 11.13 5.62 -15.56
C ALA A 46 10.14 6.55 -14.86
N ALA A 47 10.25 7.85 -15.12
CA ALA A 47 9.28 8.82 -14.60
C ALA A 47 7.88 8.50 -15.12
N VAL A 48 6.92 8.48 -14.20
CA VAL A 48 5.51 8.36 -14.52
C VAL A 48 5.07 9.58 -15.33
N SER A 49 4.13 9.40 -16.27
CA SER A 49 3.66 10.52 -17.09
C SER A 49 2.99 11.60 -16.23
N ASP A 50 3.12 12.87 -16.63
CA ASP A 50 2.50 14.00 -15.91
C ASP A 50 0.99 13.83 -15.71
N GLU A 51 0.32 13.13 -16.64
CA GLU A 51 -1.11 12.83 -16.56
C GLU A 51 -1.43 11.90 -15.38
N VAL A 52 -0.63 10.86 -15.19
CA VAL A 52 -0.80 9.91 -14.08
C VAL A 52 -0.49 10.59 -12.75
N VAL A 53 0.60 11.37 -12.66
CA VAL A 53 0.93 12.13 -11.44
C VAL A 53 -0.19 13.11 -11.07
N ARG A 54 -0.78 13.80 -12.05
CA ARG A 54 -1.93 14.70 -11.82
C ARG A 54 -3.14 13.95 -11.28
N ARG A 55 -3.42 12.75 -11.80
CA ARG A 55 -4.54 11.92 -11.32
C ARG A 55 -4.31 11.41 -9.91
N ILE A 56 -3.11 10.94 -9.60
CA ILE A 56 -2.74 10.48 -8.24
C ILE A 56 -2.77 11.65 -7.24
N ARG A 57 -2.48 12.88 -7.68
CA ARG A 57 -2.70 14.15 -6.94
C ARG A 57 -4.18 14.54 -6.84
N HIS A 58 -5.07 13.55 -6.70
CA HIS A 58 -6.49 13.78 -6.50
C HIS A 58 -6.71 14.60 -5.21
N PRO A 59 -7.51 15.69 -5.23
CA PRO A 59 -7.62 16.64 -4.13
C PRO A 59 -8.25 16.07 -2.85
N ALA A 60 -8.87 14.90 -2.93
CA ALA A 60 -9.40 14.19 -1.76
C ALA A 60 -8.31 13.61 -0.87
N PHE A 61 -7.10 13.38 -1.39
CA PHE A 61 -6.00 12.82 -0.60
C PHE A 61 -5.29 13.88 0.23
N THR A 62 -5.08 13.57 1.50
CA THR A 62 -4.05 14.24 2.30
C THR A 62 -2.70 13.58 2.00
N GLU A 63 -1.72 14.35 1.52
CA GLU A 63 -0.39 13.83 1.21
C GLU A 63 0.52 13.84 2.44
N ILE A 64 1.20 12.72 2.67
CA ILE A 64 2.31 12.58 3.61
C ILE A 64 3.52 12.02 2.87
N SER A 65 4.74 12.46 3.22
CA SER A 65 5.98 11.95 2.63
C SER A 65 6.77 11.14 3.64
N VAL A 66 7.42 10.07 3.19
CA VAL A 66 8.32 9.21 3.99
C VAL A 66 9.57 8.83 3.19
N ASP A 67 10.66 8.51 3.87
CA ASP A 67 11.85 7.94 3.24
C ASP A 67 11.86 6.41 3.41
N ASN A 68 12.00 5.67 2.30
CA ASN A 68 12.11 4.21 2.30
C ASN A 68 13.11 3.74 1.24
N PRO A 69 14.37 3.44 1.61
CA PRO A 69 15.38 2.97 0.66
C PRO A 69 14.94 1.72 -0.09
N ALA A 70 15.53 1.53 -1.28
CA ALA A 70 15.27 0.36 -2.11
C ALA A 70 15.48 -0.96 -1.35
N GLY A 71 14.56 -1.92 -1.56
CA GLY A 71 14.60 -3.22 -0.89
C GLY A 71 14.45 -3.19 0.64
N SER A 72 13.96 -2.09 1.24
CA SER A 72 13.79 -1.95 2.69
C SER A 72 12.34 -1.69 3.09
N ILE A 73 12.04 -1.91 4.37
CA ILE A 73 10.81 -1.45 5.03
C ILE A 73 11.25 -0.63 6.25
N THR A 74 11.08 0.69 6.20
CA THR A 74 11.48 1.57 7.30
C THR A 74 10.41 1.69 8.39
N LEU A 75 10.85 1.98 9.61
CA LEU A 75 9.94 2.32 10.72
C LEU A 75 9.04 3.51 10.36
N GLU A 76 9.59 4.54 9.70
CA GLU A 76 8.82 5.71 9.28
C GLU A 76 7.65 5.32 8.37
N LEU A 77 7.90 4.52 7.33
CA LEU A 77 6.86 4.02 6.44
C LEU A 77 5.76 3.29 7.21
N VAL A 78 6.14 2.34 8.08
CA VAL A 78 5.19 1.54 8.86
C VAL A 78 4.39 2.38 9.85
N THR A 79 5.02 3.33 10.55
CA THR A 79 4.31 4.25 11.46
C THR A 79 3.29 5.11 10.70
N ARG A 80 3.69 5.71 9.57
CA ARG A 80 2.77 6.52 8.77
C ARG A 80 1.62 5.73 8.16
N MET A 81 1.88 4.48 7.77
CA MET A 81 0.83 3.58 7.34
C MET A 81 -0.15 3.26 8.48
N ALA A 82 0.35 2.97 9.69
CA ALA A 82 -0.50 2.70 10.85
C ALA A 82 -1.38 3.91 11.20
N ASP A 83 -0.81 5.13 11.18
CA ASP A 83 -1.56 6.37 11.38
C ASP A 83 -2.67 6.53 10.32
N ALA A 84 -2.34 6.28 9.04
CA ALA A 84 -3.27 6.40 7.93
C ALA A 84 -4.44 5.39 8.03
N MET A 85 -4.18 4.17 8.50
CA MET A 85 -5.21 3.14 8.70
C MET A 85 -6.25 3.55 9.75
N GLN A 86 -5.83 4.30 10.77
CA GLN A 86 -6.71 4.83 11.82
C GLN A 86 -7.46 6.10 11.38
N SER A 87 -7.00 6.75 10.31
CA SER A 87 -7.67 7.93 9.77
C SER A 87 -8.98 7.57 9.06
N GLY A 88 -9.98 8.45 9.15
CA GLY A 88 -11.25 8.31 8.43
C GLY A 88 -11.24 8.92 7.02
N GLY A 89 -10.10 9.46 6.57
CA GLY A 89 -9.97 10.14 5.29
C GLY A 89 -9.12 9.38 4.28
N HIS A 90 -9.00 9.93 3.08
CA HIS A 90 -8.12 9.41 2.04
C HIS A 90 -6.70 9.94 2.25
N THR A 91 -5.73 9.04 2.39
CA THR A 91 -4.33 9.38 2.62
C THR A 91 -3.47 8.90 1.46
N ARG A 92 -2.55 9.77 1.01
CA ARG A 92 -1.52 9.38 0.06
C ARG A 92 -0.17 9.43 0.74
N ILE A 93 0.53 8.31 0.73
CA ILE A 93 1.89 8.16 1.22
C ILE A 93 2.82 8.23 0.02
N PHE A 94 3.50 9.37 -0.13
CA PHE A 94 4.57 9.54 -1.10
C PHE A 94 5.88 9.01 -0.53
N VAL A 95 6.45 8.00 -1.17
CA VAL A 95 7.67 7.34 -0.75
C VAL A 95 8.86 7.91 -1.52
N ARG A 96 9.83 8.45 -0.79
CA ARG A 96 11.15 8.79 -1.33
C ARG A 96 12.01 7.53 -1.30
N GLY A 97 12.07 6.84 -2.43
CA GLY A 97 12.78 5.57 -2.57
C GLY A 97 11.94 4.55 -3.29
N GLU A 98 11.64 3.40 -2.67
CA GLU A 98 10.87 2.30 -3.29
C GLU A 98 9.65 1.94 -2.42
N GLU A 99 8.49 1.77 -3.03
CA GLU A 99 7.21 1.43 -2.39
C GLU A 99 6.82 -0.06 -2.50
N ASP A 100 7.49 -0.84 -3.35
CA ASP A 100 7.12 -2.23 -3.69
C ASP A 100 6.93 -3.11 -2.44
N LEU A 101 7.84 -3.02 -1.46
CA LEU A 101 7.74 -3.82 -0.23
C LEU A 101 6.65 -3.32 0.73
N ALA A 102 6.07 -2.14 0.52
CA ALA A 102 4.99 -1.59 1.35
C ALA A 102 3.71 -2.43 1.30
N VAL A 103 3.56 -3.30 0.30
CA VAL A 103 2.46 -4.29 0.24
C VAL A 103 2.42 -5.17 1.49
N MET A 104 3.58 -5.58 2.00
CA MET A 104 3.67 -6.47 3.15
C MET A 104 3.14 -5.80 4.45
N PRO A 105 3.65 -4.65 4.90
CA PRO A 105 3.09 -3.95 6.04
C PRO A 105 1.66 -3.49 5.79
N ALA A 106 1.26 -3.19 4.55
CA ALA A 106 -0.14 -2.83 4.24
C ALA A 106 -1.10 -3.97 4.60
N VAL A 107 -0.74 -5.22 4.24
CA VAL A 107 -1.55 -6.40 4.57
C VAL A 107 -1.58 -6.64 6.09
N VAL A 108 -0.44 -6.50 6.77
CA VAL A 108 -0.33 -6.76 8.21
C VAL A 108 -1.11 -5.74 9.03
N LEU A 109 -0.98 -4.45 8.71
CA LEU A 109 -1.59 -3.36 9.48
C LEU A 109 -3.07 -3.13 9.16
N ALA A 110 -3.53 -3.50 7.96
CA ALA A 110 -4.91 -3.24 7.56
C ALA A 110 -5.91 -4.01 8.44
N PRO A 111 -7.09 -3.42 8.74
CA PRO A 111 -8.12 -4.15 9.47
C PRO A 111 -8.60 -5.39 8.69
N PRO A 112 -9.09 -6.45 9.36
CA PRO A 112 -9.68 -7.60 8.67
C PRO A 112 -10.78 -7.18 7.69
N SER A 113 -10.93 -7.94 6.60
CA SER A 113 -11.84 -7.61 5.49
C SER A 113 -11.44 -6.38 4.65
N SER A 114 -10.23 -5.85 4.84
CA SER A 114 -9.66 -4.88 3.91
C SER A 114 -9.17 -5.54 2.61
N ILE A 115 -8.90 -4.72 1.61
CA ILE A 115 -8.33 -5.13 0.34
C ILE A 115 -7.04 -4.33 0.09
N VAL A 116 -5.96 -5.04 -0.21
CA VAL A 116 -4.69 -4.46 -0.68
C VAL A 116 -4.54 -4.79 -2.16
N ILE A 117 -4.26 -3.78 -2.98
CA ILE A 117 -4.11 -3.90 -4.44
C ILE A 117 -2.74 -3.36 -4.81
N TYR A 118 -1.95 -4.15 -5.54
CA TYR A 118 -0.63 -3.73 -5.97
C TYR A 118 -0.37 -4.13 -7.42
N GLY A 119 0.57 -3.41 -8.04
CA GLY A 119 1.00 -3.70 -9.40
C GLY A 119 2.05 -4.80 -9.40
N GLN A 120 1.91 -5.78 -10.30
CA GLN A 120 2.95 -6.76 -10.55
C GLN A 120 3.39 -6.68 -12.02
N PRO A 121 4.69 -6.48 -12.29
CA PRO A 121 5.20 -6.50 -13.65
C PRO A 121 4.76 -7.76 -14.40
N SER A 122 4.26 -7.60 -15.62
CA SER A 122 3.75 -8.65 -16.51
C SER A 122 2.45 -9.36 -16.11
N SER A 123 1.97 -9.20 -14.87
CA SER A 123 0.73 -9.84 -14.37
C SER A 123 -0.44 -8.86 -14.18
N GLY A 124 -0.18 -7.54 -14.23
CA GLY A 124 -1.21 -6.52 -14.03
C GLY A 124 -1.42 -6.19 -12.56
N CYS A 125 -2.66 -5.98 -12.12
CA CYS A 125 -2.97 -5.68 -10.71
C CYS A 125 -3.33 -6.96 -9.96
N VAL A 126 -2.73 -7.14 -8.78
CA VAL A 126 -3.02 -8.24 -7.86
C VAL A 126 -3.86 -7.70 -6.70
N LEU A 127 -4.92 -8.43 -6.35
CA LEU A 127 -5.78 -8.14 -5.21
C LEU A 127 -5.52 -9.14 -4.09
N ILE A 128 -5.31 -8.63 -2.88
CA ILE A 128 -5.17 -9.41 -1.66
C ILE A 128 -6.33 -9.05 -0.71
N SER A 129 -7.20 -10.01 -0.41
CA SER A 129 -8.15 -9.90 0.70
C SER A 129 -7.41 -10.11 2.02
N VAL A 130 -7.54 -9.16 2.94
CA VAL A 130 -6.89 -9.19 4.25
C VAL A 130 -7.68 -10.11 5.18
N THR A 131 -7.16 -11.32 5.38
CA THR A 131 -7.66 -12.30 6.35
C THR A 131 -6.60 -12.58 7.42
N PRO A 132 -6.97 -13.11 8.61
CA PRO A 132 -6.00 -13.50 9.62
C PRO A 132 -4.93 -14.48 9.09
N GLU A 133 -5.31 -15.41 8.22
CA GLU A 133 -4.39 -16.37 7.60
C GLU A 133 -3.40 -15.66 6.68
N LYS A 134 -3.88 -14.72 5.85
CA LYS A 134 -3.03 -13.94 4.96
C LYS A 134 -2.07 -13.04 5.73
N LYS A 135 -2.51 -12.43 6.83
CA LYS A 135 -1.62 -11.68 7.74
C LYS A 135 -0.49 -12.56 8.27
N ARG A 136 -0.81 -13.74 8.81
CA ARG A 136 0.19 -14.69 9.31
C ARG A 136 1.17 -15.16 8.23
N GLU A 137 0.69 -15.35 7.00
CA GLU A 137 1.55 -15.70 5.86
C GLU A 137 2.56 -14.60 5.56
N ILE A 138 2.11 -13.34 5.48
CA ILE A 138 2.99 -12.20 5.24
C ILE A 138 3.94 -11.97 6.42
N GLN A 139 3.49 -12.12 7.67
CA GLN A 139 4.35 -12.05 8.85
C GLN A 139 5.48 -13.10 8.80
N LYS A 140 5.19 -14.33 8.36
CA LYS A 140 6.23 -15.35 8.17
C LYS A 140 7.26 -14.96 7.11
N LEU A 141 6.85 -14.28 6.04
CA LEU A 141 7.77 -13.77 5.03
C LEU A 141 8.61 -12.61 5.57
N LEU A 142 8.00 -11.67 6.31
CA LEU A 142 8.72 -10.58 6.97
C LEU A 142 9.78 -11.11 7.94
N ASN A 143 9.48 -12.16 8.70
CA ASN A 143 10.41 -12.80 9.62
C ASN A 143 11.59 -13.54 8.94
N GLN A 144 11.59 -13.65 7.60
CA GLN A 144 12.73 -14.17 6.83
C GLN A 144 13.65 -13.07 6.31
N MET A 145 13.26 -11.80 6.43
CA MET A 145 14.08 -10.66 6.03
C MET A 145 15.22 -10.40 7.01
N GLU A 146 16.30 -9.78 6.52
CA GLU A 146 17.41 -9.35 7.37
C GLU A 146 17.01 -8.14 8.21
N TYR A 147 17.35 -8.18 9.50
CA TYR A 147 17.14 -7.06 10.42
C TYR A 147 18.41 -6.23 10.55
N THR A 148 18.34 -4.95 10.20
CA THR A 148 19.51 -4.06 10.16
C THR A 148 19.50 -2.99 11.27
N SER A 149 18.54 -3.05 12.20
CA SER A 149 18.36 -2.08 13.29
C SER A 149 18.55 -2.75 14.66
N ASP A 150 19.01 -2.00 15.65
CA ASP A 150 19.03 -2.48 17.05
C ASP A 150 17.72 -2.17 17.81
N ASP A 151 16.92 -1.24 17.29
CA ASP A 151 15.58 -0.92 17.78
C ASP A 151 14.57 -1.94 17.23
N ASP A 152 13.81 -2.63 18.09
CA ASP A 152 12.83 -3.66 17.74
C ASP A 152 11.39 -3.14 17.52
N THR A 153 11.18 -1.82 17.59
CA THR A 153 9.86 -1.18 17.42
C THR A 153 9.19 -1.59 16.11
N LEU A 154 9.91 -1.58 14.99
CA LEU A 154 9.40 -2.00 13.69
C LEU A 154 8.93 -3.46 13.71
N TRP A 155 9.74 -4.34 14.31
CA TRP A 155 9.41 -5.75 14.42
C TRP A 155 8.13 -5.97 15.24
N ARG A 156 7.99 -5.28 16.37
CA ARG A 156 6.79 -5.33 17.21
C ARG A 156 5.54 -4.88 16.44
N MET A 157 5.62 -3.74 15.76
CA MET A 157 4.50 -3.23 14.95
C MET A 157 4.03 -4.20 13.85
N LEU A 158 4.91 -5.05 13.34
CA LEU A 158 4.60 -6.01 12.27
C LEU A 158 4.22 -7.41 12.79
N ASN A 159 4.49 -7.74 14.05
CA ASN A 159 4.28 -9.07 14.61
C ASN A 159 3.32 -9.13 15.80
N GLU A 160 2.89 -7.99 16.36
CA GLU A 160 1.91 -7.93 17.44
C GLU A 160 0.49 -7.79 16.86
N ASP A 161 -0.44 -8.60 17.38
CA ASP A 161 -1.89 -8.62 17.02
C ASP A 161 -2.70 -7.62 17.87
#